data_AF-A0A1M3GWF7-F1
#
_entry.id   AF-A0A1M3GWF7-F1
#
_cell.length_a   1.000
_cell.length_b   1.000
_cell.length_c   1.000
_cell.angle_alpha   90.00
_cell.angle_beta   90.00
_cell.angle_gamma   90.00
#
_symmetry.space_group_name_H-M   'P 1'
#
loop_
_entity.id
_entity.type
_entity.pdbx_description
1 polymer ?
#
loop_
_entity_poly.entity_id
_entity_poly.type
_entity_poly.pdbx_seq_one_letter_code
_entity_poly.pdbx_strand_id
1 'polypeptide(L)'
;MAKGRLSRPFSRNVRSAVHLLQENKAIQWEPTKEDSLSQILRDWAKESLNNPQGTRLILAQRNIDVDALNQGARDVLRQQGRLGDLEVTCMTQSGKMSFAEGDRIQFTKTDKNQGIINGHFGIIQKIDAPMKKLHILLDNKEVKEVDPPIPIMDSAMGMLQQSIRGKAQR
;
A
#
# COMPACT_ATOMS: atom_id res chain seq x y z
N MET A 1 -30.00 -38.15 10.31
CA MET A 1 -28.54 -38.13 10.47
C MET A 1 -28.04 -36.71 10.23
N ALA A 2 -27.58 -36.00 11.27
CA ALA A 2 -27.08 -34.63 11.15
C ALA A 2 -25.55 -34.66 10.97
N LYS A 3 -25.05 -34.20 9.81
CA LYS A 3 -23.62 -33.95 9.61
C LYS A 3 -23.23 -32.69 10.37
N GLY A 4 -22.54 -32.87 11.49
CA GLY A 4 -21.95 -31.77 12.25
C GLY A 4 -20.90 -31.04 11.41
N ARG A 5 -21.13 -29.74 11.18
CA ARG A 5 -20.11 -28.80 10.72
C ARG A 5 -19.06 -28.74 11.84
N LEU A 6 -17.85 -29.21 11.57
CA LEU A 6 -16.70 -29.01 12.45
C LEU A 6 -16.33 -27.52 12.45
N SER A 7 -17.03 -26.71 13.24
CA SER A 7 -16.54 -25.40 13.64
C SER A 7 -15.43 -25.64 14.67
N ARG A 8 -14.19 -25.80 14.21
CA ARG A 8 -13.06 -25.78 15.13
C ARG A 8 -13.07 -24.43 15.85
N PRO A 9 -13.13 -24.38 17.19
CA PRO A 9 -13.09 -23.12 17.91
C PRO A 9 -11.77 -22.42 17.61
N PHE A 10 -11.84 -21.14 17.26
CA PHE A 10 -10.66 -20.28 17.10
C PHE A 10 -10.03 -20.11 18.49
N SER A 11 -9.21 -21.08 18.91
CA SER A 11 -8.48 -20.99 20.16
C SER A 11 -7.57 -19.76 20.06
N ARG A 12 -7.61 -18.86 21.05
CA ARG A 12 -6.69 -17.70 21.17
C ARG A 12 -5.25 -18.14 21.48
N ASN A 13 -4.78 -19.19 20.85
CA ASN A 13 -3.46 -19.77 21.05
C ASN A 13 -2.56 -19.36 19.89
N VAL A 14 -1.84 -18.25 20.08
CA VAL A 14 -0.88 -17.71 19.10
C VAL A 14 0.14 -18.77 18.69
N ARG A 15 0.60 -19.60 19.61
CA ARG A 15 1.56 -20.67 19.32
C ARG A 15 1.00 -21.68 18.32
N SER A 16 -0.24 -22.12 18.50
CA SER A 16 -0.91 -23.03 17.57
C SER A 16 -1.11 -22.39 16.20
N ALA A 17 -1.43 -21.10 16.15
CA ALA A 17 -1.58 -20.36 14.90
C ALA A 17 -0.24 -20.25 14.13
N VAL A 18 0.85 -19.87 14.82
CA VAL A 18 2.19 -19.81 14.23
C VAL A 18 2.63 -21.17 13.71
N HIS A 19 2.40 -22.23 14.49
CA HIS A 19 2.74 -23.60 14.06
C HIS A 19 1.98 -23.98 12.79
N LEU A 20 0.68 -23.73 12.73
CA LEU A 20 -0.14 -24.02 11.54
C LEU A 20 0.32 -23.23 10.31
N LEU A 21 0.67 -21.95 10.48
CA LEU A 21 1.21 -21.16 9.37
C LEU A 21 2.56 -21.71 8.88
N GLN A 22 3.42 -22.15 9.80
CA GLN A 22 4.71 -22.75 9.45
C GLN A 22 4.55 -24.10 8.73
N GLU A 23 3.67 -24.99 9.21
CA GLU A 23 3.35 -26.27 8.56
C GLU A 23 2.82 -26.06 7.14
N ASN A 24 2.04 -25.00 6.92
CA ASN A 24 1.49 -24.65 5.61
C ASN A 24 2.46 -23.81 4.75
N LYS A 25 3.72 -23.63 5.17
CA LYS A 25 4.74 -22.83 4.46
C LYS A 25 4.32 -21.37 4.21
N ALA A 26 3.43 -20.85 5.06
CA ALA A 26 2.95 -19.47 5.03
C ALA A 26 3.86 -18.51 5.84
N ILE A 27 4.90 -19.04 6.51
CA ILE A 27 5.95 -18.25 7.15
C ILE A 27 7.26 -18.55 6.43
N GLN A 28 7.92 -17.49 5.98
CA GLN A 28 9.29 -17.53 5.47
C GLN A 28 10.16 -16.77 6.45
N TRP A 29 11.29 -17.38 6.83
CA TRP A 29 12.25 -16.81 7.75
C TRP A 29 13.50 -16.42 6.96
N GLU A 30 13.95 -15.18 7.12
CA GLU A 30 15.22 -14.72 6.56
C GLU A 30 16.22 -14.42 7.69
N PRO A 31 17.55 -14.54 7.43
CA PRO A 31 18.57 -14.34 8.46
C PRO A 31 18.59 -12.91 9.02
N THR A 32 18.27 -11.94 8.17
CA THR A 32 18.24 -10.52 8.54
C THR A 32 16.91 -9.87 8.15
N LYS A 33 16.67 -8.71 8.75
CA LYS A 33 15.53 -7.87 8.40
C LYS A 33 15.67 -7.37 6.96
N GLU A 34 16.87 -6.99 6.55
CA GLU A 34 17.19 -6.50 5.21
C GLU A 34 16.91 -7.58 4.16
N ASP A 35 17.27 -8.83 4.44
CA ASP A 35 16.93 -9.99 3.61
C ASP A 35 15.41 -10.19 3.53
N SER A 36 14.70 -10.07 4.66
CA SER A 36 13.22 -10.15 4.71
C SER A 36 12.56 -9.11 3.80
N LEU A 37 12.96 -7.84 3.92
CA LEU A 37 12.40 -6.76 3.10
C LEU A 37 12.72 -6.97 1.61
N SER A 38 13.94 -7.39 1.31
CA SER A 38 14.37 -7.70 -0.06
C SER A 38 13.57 -8.84 -0.67
N GLN A 39 13.33 -9.91 0.09
CA GLN A 39 12.56 -11.07 -0.37
C GLN A 39 11.09 -10.70 -0.61
N ILE A 40 10.47 -9.95 0.31
CA ILE A 40 9.10 -9.41 0.15
C ILE A 40 8.98 -8.60 -1.14
N LEU A 41 9.93 -7.71 -1.43
CA LEU A 41 9.91 -6.90 -2.65
C LEU A 41 10.06 -7.75 -3.91
N ARG A 42 10.95 -8.77 -3.89
CA ARG A 42 11.12 -9.69 -5.03
C ARG A 42 9.84 -10.46 -5.33
N ASP A 43 9.20 -11.01 -4.30
CA ASP A 43 7.96 -11.78 -4.47
C ASP A 43 6.83 -10.89 -4.97
N TRP A 44 6.68 -9.70 -4.38
CA TRP A 44 5.72 -8.71 -4.86
C TRP A 44 5.98 -8.30 -6.32
N ALA A 45 7.23 -8.03 -6.68
CA ALA A 45 7.61 -7.62 -8.03
C ALA A 45 7.35 -8.72 -9.06
N LYS A 46 7.77 -9.96 -8.75
CA LYS A 46 7.55 -11.14 -9.60
C LYS A 46 6.08 -11.35 -9.87
N GLU A 47 5.29 -11.36 -8.81
CA GLU A 47 3.87 -11.53 -8.99
C GLU A 47 3.28 -10.31 -9.73
N SER A 48 3.74 -9.07 -9.50
CA SER A 48 3.20 -7.84 -10.10
C SER A 48 3.32 -7.86 -11.63
N LEU A 49 4.34 -8.54 -12.14
CA LEU A 49 4.51 -8.87 -13.55
C LEU A 49 3.55 -9.96 -14.01
N ASN A 50 3.40 -11.05 -13.24
CA ASN A 50 2.59 -12.21 -13.62
C ASN A 50 1.07 -11.94 -13.59
N ASN A 51 0.61 -11.05 -12.71
CA ASN A 51 -0.79 -10.67 -12.61
C ASN A 51 -0.92 -9.16 -12.33
N PRO A 52 -0.76 -8.31 -13.36
CA PRO A 52 -0.78 -6.86 -13.22
C PRO A 52 -2.09 -6.30 -12.65
N GLN A 53 -3.21 -7.01 -12.84
CA GLN A 53 -4.54 -6.63 -12.34
C GLN A 53 -4.87 -7.25 -10.98
N GLY A 54 -3.99 -8.11 -10.45
CA GLY A 54 -4.17 -8.77 -9.16
C GLY A 54 -3.90 -7.81 -8.01
N THR A 55 -4.76 -7.85 -7.00
CA THR A 55 -4.57 -7.09 -5.75
C THR A 55 -3.55 -7.81 -4.85
N ARG A 56 -2.54 -7.10 -4.32
CA ARG A 56 -1.59 -7.66 -3.33
C ARG A 56 -1.32 -6.74 -2.16
N LEU A 57 -1.30 -7.29 -0.94
CA LEU A 57 -1.04 -6.61 0.34
C LEU A 57 0.35 -6.97 0.87
N ILE A 58 1.18 -5.97 1.12
CA ILE A 58 2.34 -6.08 2.01
C ILE A 58 1.94 -5.47 3.36
N LEU A 59 2.32 -6.09 4.47
CA LEU A 59 2.07 -5.53 5.80
C LEU A 59 3.42 -5.39 6.52
N ALA A 60 3.65 -4.24 7.13
CA ALA A 60 4.84 -3.99 7.92
C ALA A 60 4.47 -3.33 9.25
N GLN A 61 5.22 -3.66 10.31
CA GLN A 61 4.92 -3.18 11.65
C GLN A 61 5.38 -1.74 11.89
N ARG A 62 6.54 -1.35 11.34
CA ARG A 62 7.15 -0.03 11.60
C ARG A 62 7.05 0.88 10.38
N ASN A 63 6.91 2.19 10.63
CA ASN A 63 6.88 3.21 9.58
C ASN A 63 8.12 3.14 8.68
N ILE A 64 9.31 3.05 9.28
CA ILE A 64 10.57 2.95 8.52
C ILE A 64 10.61 1.74 7.57
N ASP A 65 9.91 0.65 7.92
CA ASP A 65 9.83 -0.54 7.08
C ASP A 65 8.82 -0.33 5.95
N VAL A 66 7.70 0.34 6.23
CA VAL A 66 6.73 0.77 5.22
C VAL A 66 7.40 1.69 4.20
N ASP A 67 8.18 2.68 4.65
CA ASP A 67 8.85 3.65 3.78
C ASP A 67 9.88 2.95 2.88
N ALA A 68 10.68 2.05 3.45
CA ALA A 68 11.66 1.26 2.69
C ALA A 68 10.99 0.37 1.62
N LEU A 69 9.90 -0.31 1.97
CA LEU A 69 9.15 -1.15 1.03
C LEU A 69 8.46 -0.32 -0.05
N ASN A 70 7.87 0.82 0.30
CA ASN A 70 7.24 1.73 -0.66
C ASN A 70 8.25 2.27 -1.67
N GLN A 71 9.43 2.69 -1.19
CA GLN A 71 10.51 3.17 -2.07
C GLN A 71 11.00 2.06 -2.99
N GLY A 72 11.28 0.87 -2.45
CA GLY A 72 11.71 -0.28 -3.26
C GLY A 72 10.66 -0.69 -4.31
N ALA A 73 9.38 -0.66 -3.97
CA ALA A 73 8.29 -0.93 -4.92
C ALA A 73 8.23 0.14 -6.02
N ARG A 74 8.40 1.43 -5.68
CA ARG A 74 8.46 2.55 -6.64
C ARG A 74 9.63 2.37 -7.61
N ASP A 75 10.80 1.98 -7.11
CA ASP A 75 11.99 1.76 -7.94
C ASP A 75 11.80 0.60 -8.92
N VAL A 76 11.17 -0.50 -8.48
CA VAL A 76 10.79 -1.61 -9.37
C VAL A 76 9.82 -1.15 -10.46
N LEU A 77 8.77 -0.40 -10.10
CA LEU A 77 7.79 0.09 -11.09
C LEU A 77 8.41 1.06 -12.09
N ARG A 78 9.34 1.92 -11.64
CA ARG A 78 10.10 2.81 -12.52
C ARG A 78 10.97 2.02 -13.49
N GLN A 79 11.71 1.02 -13.02
CA GLN A 79 12.52 0.15 -13.89
C GLN A 79 11.66 -0.62 -14.92
N GLN A 80 10.39 -0.90 -14.59
CA GLN A 80 9.43 -1.51 -15.49
C GLN A 80 8.73 -0.52 -16.44
N GLY A 81 9.04 0.78 -16.38
CA GLY A 81 8.37 1.83 -17.17
C GLY A 81 6.89 2.04 -16.81
N ARG A 82 6.49 1.64 -15.59
CA ARG A 82 5.12 1.75 -15.09
C ARG A 82 4.84 3.05 -14.34
N LEU A 83 5.89 3.82 -14.04
CA LEU A 83 5.79 5.18 -13.52
C LEU A 83 6.30 6.16 -14.56
N GLY A 84 5.67 7.33 -14.61
CA GLY A 84 6.14 8.44 -15.44
C GLY A 84 7.51 8.97 -14.98
N ASP A 85 8.27 9.54 -15.92
CA ASP A 85 9.60 10.09 -15.65
C ASP A 85 9.57 11.37 -14.80
N LEU A 86 8.47 12.13 -14.91
CA LEU A 86 8.31 13.37 -14.17
C LEU A 86 7.85 13.09 -12.74
N GLU A 87 8.68 13.51 -11.78
CA GLU A 87 8.28 13.59 -10.37
C GLU A 87 7.88 15.02 -10.00
N VAL A 88 6.73 15.14 -9.34
CA VAL A 88 6.23 16.42 -8.82
C VAL A 88 6.11 16.33 -7.30
N THR A 89 6.83 17.22 -6.61
CA THR A 89 6.73 17.35 -5.16
C THR A 89 5.51 18.18 -4.78
N CYS A 90 4.52 17.52 -4.19
CA CYS A 90 3.28 18.09 -3.68
C CYS A 90 3.34 18.25 -2.16
N MET A 91 2.58 19.20 -1.64
CA MET A 91 2.33 19.29 -0.20
C MET A 91 1.22 18.30 0.15
N THR A 92 1.47 17.46 1.14
CA THR A 92 0.49 16.55 1.74
C THR A 92 0.25 16.96 3.20
N GLN A 93 -0.73 16.34 3.85
CA GLN A 93 -0.97 16.58 5.28
C GLN A 93 0.19 16.15 6.18
N SER A 94 1.13 15.38 5.64
CA SER A 94 2.26 14.81 6.39
C SER A 94 3.61 15.34 5.93
N GLY A 95 3.59 16.41 5.13
CA GLY A 95 4.76 17.06 4.59
C GLY A 95 4.85 16.94 3.08
N LYS A 96 6.05 17.18 2.55
CA LYS A 96 6.32 17.13 1.11
C LYS A 96 6.44 15.68 0.66
N MET A 97 5.76 15.32 -0.42
CA MET A 97 5.86 14.00 -1.05
C MET A 97 5.96 14.17 -2.56
N SER A 98 6.80 13.35 -3.20
CA SER A 98 6.94 13.31 -4.65
C SER A 98 6.02 12.25 -5.24
N PHE A 99 5.33 12.62 -6.31
CA PHE A 99 4.43 11.75 -7.05
C PHE A 99 4.81 11.70 -8.53
N ALA A 100 4.53 10.57 -9.17
CA ALA A 100 4.64 10.35 -10.61
C ALA A 100 3.32 9.78 -11.15
N GLU A 101 3.09 9.93 -12.45
CA GLU A 101 2.00 9.22 -13.12
C GLU A 101 2.20 7.71 -12.98
N GLY A 102 1.12 6.96 -12.81
CA GLY A 102 1.15 5.53 -12.49
C GLY A 102 1.23 5.21 -10.99
N ASP A 103 1.48 6.21 -10.14
CA ASP A 103 1.50 6.00 -8.69
C ASP A 103 0.14 5.53 -8.18
N ARG A 104 0.14 4.45 -7.40
CA ARG A 104 -1.02 4.05 -6.59
C ARG A 104 -0.97 4.78 -5.26
N ILE A 105 -2.12 5.31 -4.84
CA ILE A 105 -2.26 6.11 -3.62
C ILE A 105 -3.51 5.70 -2.84
N GLN A 106 -3.51 6.00 -1.54
CA GLN A 106 -4.67 5.85 -0.66
C GLN A 106 -4.92 7.20 0.02
N PHE A 107 -6.16 7.65 0.01
CA PHE A 107 -6.53 8.82 0.80
C PHE A 107 -6.59 8.43 2.28
N THR A 108 -5.95 9.23 3.13
CA THR A 108 -5.86 8.95 4.56
C THR A 108 -6.80 9.80 5.40
N LYS A 109 -7.52 10.72 4.76
CA LYS A 109 -8.53 11.57 5.39
C LYS A 109 -9.64 11.89 4.41
N THR A 110 -10.85 12.00 4.92
CA THR A 110 -12.01 12.50 4.17
C THR A 110 -11.90 14.02 4.04
N ASP A 111 -12.00 14.52 2.81
CA ASP A 111 -12.17 15.94 2.51
C ASP A 111 -13.46 16.12 1.71
N LYS A 112 -14.49 16.66 2.36
CA LYS A 112 -15.81 16.84 1.75
C LYS A 112 -15.80 17.89 0.65
N ASN A 113 -14.93 18.89 0.72
CA ASN A 113 -14.89 19.97 -0.27
C ASN A 113 -14.39 19.45 -1.61
N GLN A 114 -13.46 18.49 -1.58
CA GLN A 114 -12.91 17.82 -2.76
C GLN A 114 -13.63 16.49 -3.06
N GLY A 115 -14.64 16.11 -2.25
CA GLY A 115 -15.35 14.83 -2.37
C GLY A 115 -14.44 13.61 -2.22
N ILE A 116 -13.41 13.71 -1.38
CA ILE A 116 -12.44 12.65 -1.07
C ILE A 116 -12.91 11.88 0.15
N ILE A 117 -12.82 10.55 0.10
CA ILE A 117 -13.22 9.65 1.17
C ILE A 117 -11.98 8.90 1.68
N ASN A 118 -11.78 8.88 3.00
CA ASN A 118 -10.71 8.12 3.63
C ASN A 118 -10.79 6.63 3.27
N GLY A 119 -9.64 6.03 2.98
CA GLY A 119 -9.49 4.63 2.65
C GLY A 119 -9.67 4.30 1.16
N HIS A 120 -10.17 5.25 0.36
CA HIS A 120 -10.26 5.05 -1.10
C HIS A 120 -8.87 4.99 -1.72
N PHE A 121 -8.71 4.07 -2.66
CA PHE A 121 -7.50 3.89 -3.46
C PHE A 121 -7.72 4.40 -4.88
N GLY A 122 -6.63 4.83 -5.51
CA GLY A 122 -6.61 5.17 -6.91
C GLY A 122 -5.20 5.21 -7.49
N ILE A 123 -5.13 5.42 -8.79
CA ILE A 123 -3.90 5.58 -9.56
C ILE A 123 -3.85 7.00 -10.09
N ILE A 124 -2.71 7.68 -9.95
CA ILE A 124 -2.46 8.97 -10.57
C ILE A 124 -2.36 8.75 -12.08
N GLN A 125 -3.34 9.24 -12.83
CA GLN A 125 -3.33 9.16 -14.29
C GLN A 125 -2.57 10.32 -14.92
N LYS A 126 -2.65 11.50 -14.30
CA LYS A 126 -2.04 12.72 -14.83
C LYS A 126 -1.65 13.66 -13.70
N ILE A 127 -0.55 14.37 -13.89
CA ILE A 127 -0.10 15.42 -12.99
C ILE A 127 -0.05 16.76 -13.72
N ASP A 128 -0.76 17.76 -13.21
CA ASP A 128 -0.55 19.15 -13.60
C ASP A 128 0.58 19.73 -12.75
N ALA A 129 1.81 19.72 -13.27
CA ALA A 129 2.98 20.16 -12.54
C ALA A 129 2.96 21.66 -12.15
N PRO A 130 2.53 22.60 -13.02
CA PRO A 130 2.38 24.01 -12.66
C PRO A 130 1.44 24.25 -11.48
N MET A 131 0.27 23.62 -11.47
CA MET A 131 -0.72 23.79 -10.40
C MET A 131 -0.55 22.79 -9.24
N LYS A 132 0.33 21.79 -9.41
CA LYS A 132 0.53 20.65 -8.51
C LYS A 132 -0.76 19.87 -8.23
N LYS A 133 -1.66 19.82 -9.20
CA LYS A 133 -2.92 19.06 -9.13
C LYS A 133 -2.71 17.63 -9.60
N LEU A 134 -3.42 16.69 -8.99
CA LEU A 134 -3.40 15.28 -9.39
C LEU A 134 -4.75 14.87 -9.96
N HIS A 135 -4.74 14.19 -11.10
CA HIS A 135 -5.90 13.50 -11.65
C HIS A 135 -5.78 12.02 -11.30
N ILE A 136 -6.68 11.53 -10.45
CA ILE A 136 -6.61 10.21 -9.85
C ILE A 136 -7.80 9.39 -10.34
N LEU A 137 -7.54 8.24 -10.97
CA LEU A 137 -8.56 7.24 -11.23
C LEU A 137 -8.71 6.36 -10.00
N LEU A 138 -9.85 6.46 -9.34
CA LEU A 138 -10.20 5.63 -8.20
C LEU A 138 -10.59 4.23 -8.65
N ASP A 139 -10.45 3.26 -7.74
CA ASP A 139 -10.81 1.86 -8.01
C ASP A 139 -12.32 1.69 -8.33
N ASN A 140 -13.17 2.61 -7.87
CA ASN A 140 -14.59 2.67 -8.22
C ASN A 140 -14.86 3.25 -9.63
N LYS A 141 -13.80 3.51 -10.42
CA LYS A 141 -13.80 4.08 -11.77
C LYS A 141 -14.11 5.57 -11.85
N GLU A 142 -14.26 6.26 -10.72
CA GLU A 142 -14.38 7.72 -10.71
C GLU A 142 -13.03 8.38 -10.94
N VAL A 143 -13.00 9.45 -11.73
CA VAL A 143 -11.83 10.32 -11.86
C VAL A 143 -11.99 11.47 -10.88
N LYS A 144 -10.97 11.70 -10.06
CA LYS A 144 -10.93 12.79 -9.08
C LYS A 144 -9.75 13.69 -9.34
N GLU A 145 -10.03 14.98 -9.52
CA GLU A 145 -9.02 16.03 -9.45
C GLU A 145 -8.84 16.44 -7.98
N VAL A 146 -7.59 16.52 -7.54
CA VAL A 146 -7.25 16.87 -6.15
C VAL A 146 -6.21 17.98 -6.12
N ASP A 147 -6.52 19.01 -5.35
CA ASP A 147 -5.69 20.17 -5.10
C ASP A 147 -4.80 19.97 -3.86
N PRO A 148 -3.59 20.57 -3.83
CA PRO A 148 -2.79 20.67 -2.60
C PRO A 148 -3.48 21.52 -1.51
N PRO A 149 -3.29 21.23 -0.21
CA PRO A 149 -2.56 20.08 0.33
C PRO A 149 -3.37 18.78 0.20
N ILE A 150 -2.74 17.78 -0.39
CA ILE A 150 -3.40 16.54 -0.79
C ILE A 150 -3.60 15.67 0.48
N PRO A 151 -4.81 15.16 0.77
CA PRO A 151 -5.10 14.36 1.96
C PRO A 151 -4.61 12.89 1.83
N ILE A 152 -3.33 12.73 1.51
CA ILE A 152 -2.60 11.45 1.44
C ILE A 152 -1.53 11.47 2.54
N MET A 153 -1.20 10.32 3.12
CA MET A 153 -0.06 10.18 4.04
C MET A 153 0.67 8.88 3.75
N ASP A 154 1.93 9.03 3.32
CA ASP A 154 2.84 8.00 2.80
C ASP A 154 2.34 7.21 1.60
N SER A 155 3.21 7.06 0.59
CA SER A 155 2.84 6.61 -0.75
C SER A 155 2.30 5.18 -0.68
N ALA A 156 1.01 4.99 -1.02
CA ALA A 156 0.38 3.68 -1.02
C ALA A 156 0.74 2.89 -2.28
N MET A 157 2.02 2.56 -2.44
CA MET A 157 2.49 1.75 -3.56
C MET A 157 2.40 0.29 -3.20
N GLY A 158 1.44 -0.41 -3.79
CA GLY A 158 1.33 -1.86 -3.61
C GLY A 158 0.91 -2.25 -2.18
N MET A 159 -0.03 -1.49 -1.61
CA MET A 159 -0.85 -1.94 -0.50
C MET A 159 0.03 -2.22 0.75
N LEU A 160 0.47 -1.17 1.43
CA LEU A 160 1.04 -1.26 2.78
C LEU A 160 0.05 -0.71 3.79
N GLN A 161 -0.72 -1.59 4.42
CA GLN A 161 -1.59 -1.20 5.52
C GLN A 161 -0.80 -1.23 6.82
N GLN A 162 -0.62 -0.06 7.45
CA GLN A 162 -0.52 -0.06 8.91
C GLN A 162 -1.92 -0.26 9.46
N SER A 163 -2.17 -1.43 10.06
CA SER A 163 -3.44 -1.67 10.77
C SER A 163 -3.63 -0.73 11.97
N ILE A 164 -2.58 -0.06 12.46
CA ILE A 164 -2.65 0.70 13.70
C ILE A 164 -1.68 1.90 13.58
N ARG A 165 -2.10 2.98 12.90
CA ARG A 165 -1.75 4.29 13.45
C ARG A 165 -2.50 4.39 14.76
N GLY A 166 -1.84 3.92 15.82
CA GLY A 166 -2.25 4.24 17.17
C GLY A 166 -2.45 5.75 17.17
N LYS A 167 -3.63 6.18 17.63
CA LYS A 167 -3.83 7.55 18.05
C LYS A 167 -2.57 7.92 18.82
N ALA A 168 -1.69 8.72 18.22
CA ALA A 168 -0.62 9.33 18.98
C ALA A 168 -1.35 10.09 20.07
N GLN A 169 -1.18 9.57 21.29
CA GLN A 169 -1.71 10.15 22.50
C GLN A 169 -1.24 11.60 22.54
N ARG A 170 -2.20 12.45 22.91
CA ARG A 170 -2.09 13.83 23.42
C ARG A 170 -0.71 14.48 23.40
#